data_AF-A0A4P9Z7R6-F1
#
_entry.id   AF-A0A4P9Z7R6-F1
#
_cell.length_a   1.000
_cell.length_b   1.000
_cell.length_c   1.000
_cell.angle_alpha   90.00
_cell.angle_beta   90.00
_cell.angle_gamma   90.00
#
_symmetry.space_group_name_H-M   'P 1'
#
loop_
_entity.id
_entity.type
_entity.pdbx_description
1 polymer ?
#
loop_
_entity_poly.entity_id
_entity_poly.type
_entity_poly.pdbx_seq_one_letter_code
_entity_poly.pdbx_strand_id
1 'polypeptide(L)'
;FLQSNSLLTCMENSLVWATNFHVVYFPDNRTVLINIAAMTTINNVRAGIQVDLITYGINALQRNMSVCDFSQYKQLCPLTSGHLDIEFQIQLSEDIDKMIPPIAYTIPDLDARVKMMIYNLDNFENLACIEATVSNGKTVQTKYAAWPIAVTSGLGLITSGVVSIIGHSSTAAHIAANSMSLFIYFQSLAVTAMLGVARVPPIAAAWAQNFMWSMGIIKMGFVQKMANWYLQGTGGTPTHVLSNKYLSVSVQKLKRGLQAAGSAILLNKRLAIAAGTDIFLNSDKLNSTLYTTNEREAETSNKVLILRGIQRVAYLTGIEITSLFITSIAFFVFIAFVLLAALSFFNALIVICIRSNIMNEGKFNQFRQHWGSVIKGSLYRLVLVAFPQLVVMCVWEFTRRDSAGIVVVAFFFFAISLALMMYSAVRVFMTGRRSVREHKNPAYFLYGDELFLSKFGFVYVQYRADCYYFL
;
A
#
# COMPACT_ATOMS: atom_id res chain seq x y z
N PHE A 1 -25.18 -8.44 -5.23
CA PHE A 1 -25.09 -8.98 -3.86
C PHE A 1 -24.23 -8.05 -3.01
N LEU A 2 -24.41 -8.09 -1.69
CA LEU A 2 -23.50 -7.54 -0.69
C LEU A 2 -23.08 -8.68 0.22
N GLN A 3 -21.83 -8.73 0.65
CA GLN A 3 -21.32 -9.79 1.51
C GLN A 3 -20.43 -9.25 2.61
N SER A 4 -20.29 -10.03 3.68
CA SER A 4 -19.35 -9.77 4.75
C SER A 4 -18.76 -11.08 5.25
N ASN A 5 -17.43 -11.16 5.29
CA ASN A 5 -16.66 -12.38 5.58
C ASN A 5 -15.83 -12.27 6.86
N SER A 6 -15.87 -11.12 7.53
CA SER A 6 -15.03 -10.85 8.69
C SER A 6 -15.83 -10.10 9.75
N LEU A 7 -15.74 -10.60 10.97
CA LEU A 7 -16.30 -9.97 12.16
C LEU A 7 -15.15 -9.53 13.07
N LEU A 8 -15.22 -8.31 13.57
CA LEU A 8 -14.24 -7.72 14.48
C LEU A 8 -14.93 -7.39 15.81
N THR A 9 -14.26 -7.66 16.93
CA THR A 9 -14.74 -7.21 18.23
C THR A 9 -14.43 -5.72 18.42
N CYS A 10 -15.37 -4.98 18.98
CA CYS A 10 -15.26 -3.52 19.15
C CYS A 10 -15.47 -3.04 20.60
N MET A 11 -15.42 -3.94 21.57
CA MET A 11 -15.50 -3.66 23.00
C MET A 11 -14.54 -4.57 23.77
N GLU A 12 -13.97 -4.05 24.86
CA GLU A 12 -13.16 -4.85 25.79
C GLU A 12 -14.02 -5.92 26.47
N ASN A 13 -13.43 -7.07 26.78
CA ASN A 13 -14.13 -8.17 27.46
C ASN A 13 -15.47 -8.54 26.80
N SER A 14 -15.53 -8.50 25.46
CA SER A 14 -16.72 -8.91 24.71
C SER A 14 -17.04 -10.36 25.04
N LEU A 15 -18.22 -10.62 25.62
CA LEU A 15 -18.66 -11.96 26.01
C LEU A 15 -19.04 -12.84 24.83
N VAL A 16 -19.07 -12.25 23.63
CA VAL A 16 -19.34 -12.90 22.34
C VAL A 16 -18.18 -12.63 21.39
N TRP A 17 -17.67 -13.69 20.76
CA TRP A 17 -16.70 -13.61 19.66
C TRP A 17 -17.05 -14.63 18.57
N ALA A 18 -16.78 -14.30 17.30
CA ALA A 18 -17.05 -15.20 16.18
C ALA A 18 -15.77 -15.88 15.70
N THR A 19 -15.87 -17.16 15.37
CA THR A 19 -14.82 -17.93 14.69
C THR A 19 -15.03 -17.94 13.19
N ASN A 20 -16.28 -17.97 12.74
CA ASN A 20 -16.66 -17.86 11.33
C ASN A 20 -17.83 -16.89 11.18
N PHE A 21 -17.77 -16.02 10.17
CA PHE A 21 -18.82 -15.06 9.89
C PHE A 21 -18.93 -14.87 8.37
N HIS A 22 -20.06 -15.30 7.82
CA HIS A 22 -20.35 -15.16 6.41
C HIS A 22 -21.80 -14.76 6.23
N VAL A 23 -22.02 -13.54 5.75
CA VAL A 23 -23.36 -13.00 5.48
C VAL A 23 -23.41 -12.54 4.03
N VAL A 24 -24.42 -12.97 3.29
CA VAL A 24 -24.64 -12.57 1.89
C VAL A 24 -26.06 -12.08 1.71
N TYR A 25 -26.20 -10.88 1.19
CA TYR A 25 -27.47 -10.27 0.80
C TYR A 25 -27.65 -10.32 -0.72
N PHE A 26 -28.78 -10.86 -1.14
CA PHE A 26 -29.24 -10.91 -2.53
C PHE A 26 -30.37 -9.89 -2.73
N PRO A 27 -30.16 -8.84 -3.55
CA PRO A 27 -31.17 -7.81 -3.77
C PRO A 27 -32.39 -8.33 -4.55
N ASP A 28 -32.20 -9.26 -5.49
CA ASP A 28 -33.27 -9.70 -6.42
C ASP A 28 -34.45 -10.40 -5.71
N ASN A 29 -34.16 -11.15 -4.66
CA ASN A 29 -35.15 -11.87 -3.84
C ASN A 29 -35.27 -11.31 -2.42
N ARG A 30 -34.53 -10.24 -2.08
CA ARG A 30 -34.44 -9.61 -0.74
C ARG A 30 -34.06 -10.62 0.35
N THR A 31 -33.24 -11.61 0.03
CA THR A 31 -32.85 -12.63 1.01
C THR A 31 -31.44 -12.38 1.54
N VAL A 32 -31.29 -12.55 2.85
CA VAL A 32 -30.01 -12.57 3.54
C VAL A 32 -29.73 -14.01 3.95
N LEU A 33 -28.64 -14.57 3.45
CA LEU A 33 -28.06 -15.82 3.93
C LEU A 33 -27.05 -15.49 5.02
N ILE A 34 -27.24 -16.08 6.19
CA ILE A 34 -26.41 -15.86 7.37
C ILE A 34 -25.83 -17.21 7.79
N ASN A 35 -24.51 -17.30 7.81
CA ASN A 35 -23.77 -18.43 8.36
C ASN A 35 -22.78 -17.87 9.39
N ILE A 36 -23.05 -18.15 10.66
CA ILE A 36 -22.28 -17.62 11.78
C ILE A 36 -21.93 -18.77 12.71
N ALA A 37 -20.62 -18.94 12.96
CA ALA A 37 -20.12 -19.73 14.06
C ALA A 37 -19.49 -18.80 15.08
N ALA A 38 -20.08 -18.74 16.27
CA ALA A 38 -19.66 -17.89 17.37
C ALA A 38 -19.56 -18.67 18.68
N MET A 39 -18.86 -18.08 19.65
CA MET A 39 -18.82 -18.53 21.02
C MET A 39 -19.35 -17.42 21.92
N THR A 40 -20.14 -17.82 22.90
CA THR A 40 -20.73 -16.92 23.89
C THR A 40 -20.45 -17.45 25.30
N THR A 41 -20.14 -16.53 26.20
CA THR A 41 -19.99 -16.77 27.65
C THR A 41 -21.15 -16.18 28.46
N ILE A 42 -22.18 -15.68 27.76
CA ILE A 42 -23.37 -15.09 28.39
C ILE A 42 -24.25 -16.19 28.96
N ASN A 43 -24.63 -16.09 30.23
CA ASN A 43 -25.42 -17.09 30.93
C ASN A 43 -26.88 -16.65 31.11
N ASN A 44 -27.76 -17.18 30.28
CA ASN A 44 -29.21 -17.11 30.42
C ASN A 44 -29.77 -15.67 30.47
N VAL A 45 -29.32 -14.80 29.56
CA VAL A 45 -29.72 -13.38 29.52
C VAL A 45 -30.63 -13.10 28.31
N ARG A 46 -31.64 -12.24 28.52
CA ARG A 46 -32.44 -11.67 27.43
C ARG A 46 -31.71 -10.49 26.82
N ALA A 47 -31.19 -10.66 25.62
CA ALA A 47 -30.41 -9.64 24.95
C ALA A 47 -31.24 -8.83 23.93
N GLY A 48 -30.96 -7.54 23.86
CA GLY A 48 -31.31 -6.63 22.78
C GLY A 48 -30.09 -6.37 21.89
N ILE A 49 -30.35 -6.08 20.62
CA ILE A 49 -29.33 -5.70 19.64
C ILE A 49 -29.65 -4.31 19.10
N GLN A 50 -28.67 -3.43 19.15
CA GLN A 50 -28.66 -2.19 18.38
C GLN A 50 -27.76 -2.38 17.15
N VAL A 51 -28.33 -2.20 15.97
CA VAL A 51 -27.64 -2.30 14.67
C VAL A 51 -27.45 -0.89 14.11
N ASP A 52 -26.19 -0.50 13.95
CA ASP A 52 -25.75 0.74 13.30
C ASP A 52 -25.13 0.39 11.93
N LEU A 53 -25.69 0.92 10.83
CA LEU A 53 -25.08 0.85 9.50
C LEU A 53 -24.25 2.12 9.26
N ILE A 54 -22.94 1.98 9.30
CA ILE A 54 -22.00 3.09 9.12
C ILE A 54 -21.45 3.04 7.68
N THR A 55 -21.76 4.05 6.87
CA THR A 55 -21.26 4.18 5.49
C THR A 55 -20.43 5.45 5.35
N TYR A 56 -19.22 5.34 4.82
CA TYR A 56 -18.27 6.45 4.68
C TYR A 56 -18.02 7.26 5.99
N GLY A 57 -18.26 6.64 7.15
CA GLY A 57 -18.14 7.27 8.47
C GLY A 57 -19.40 7.94 9.00
N ILE A 58 -20.50 7.91 8.25
CA ILE A 58 -21.81 8.45 8.64
C ILE A 58 -22.71 7.29 9.07
N ASN A 59 -23.43 7.43 10.18
CA ASN A 59 -24.43 6.44 10.58
C ASN A 59 -25.68 6.62 9.70
N ALA A 60 -25.87 5.71 8.74
CA ALA A 60 -26.95 5.76 7.76
C ALA A 60 -28.25 5.15 8.29
N LEU A 61 -28.17 4.14 9.16
CA LEU A 61 -29.33 3.48 9.74
C LEU A 61 -29.01 3.04 11.16
N GLN A 62 -29.92 3.32 12.09
CA GLN A 62 -29.86 2.82 13.45
C GLN A 62 -31.18 2.14 13.79
N ARG A 63 -31.14 0.86 14.17
CA ARG A 63 -32.31 0.09 14.56
C ARG A 63 -32.04 -0.74 15.81
N ASN A 64 -32.99 -0.74 16.71
CA ASN A 64 -32.98 -1.59 17.88
C ASN A 64 -33.96 -2.75 17.64
N MET A 65 -33.52 -3.96 17.90
CA MET A 65 -34.31 -5.18 17.79
C MET A 65 -34.04 -6.05 19.03
N SER A 66 -35.04 -6.79 19.51
CA SER A 66 -34.80 -7.78 20.55
C SER A 66 -34.44 -9.11 19.89
N VAL A 67 -33.48 -9.85 20.47
CA VAL A 67 -33.10 -11.18 19.96
C VAL A 67 -34.26 -12.17 20.08
N CYS A 68 -35.15 -11.92 21.04
CA CYS A 68 -36.27 -12.79 21.39
C CYS A 68 -37.50 -12.62 20.48
N ASP A 69 -37.58 -11.56 19.68
CA ASP A 69 -38.67 -11.36 18.71
C ASP A 69 -38.61 -12.36 17.55
N PHE A 70 -37.42 -12.92 17.30
CA PHE A 70 -37.20 -13.98 16.32
C PHE A 70 -37.67 -15.34 16.87
N SER A 71 -38.99 -15.48 17.00
CA SER A 71 -39.67 -16.68 17.54
C SER A 71 -39.34 -18.00 16.83
N GLN A 72 -38.78 -17.92 15.62
CA GLN A 72 -38.34 -19.06 14.82
C GLN A 72 -37.03 -19.70 15.33
N TYR A 73 -36.24 -19.00 16.17
CA TYR A 73 -34.92 -19.44 16.60
C TYR A 73 -34.80 -19.47 18.13
N LYS A 74 -35.38 -20.50 18.75
CA LYS A 74 -35.38 -20.73 20.20
C LYS A 74 -33.97 -20.83 20.83
N GLN A 75 -32.92 -21.05 20.02
CA GLN A 75 -31.53 -21.13 20.47
C GLN A 75 -30.92 -19.75 20.76
N LEU A 76 -31.51 -18.66 20.24
CA LEU A 76 -31.01 -17.31 20.40
C LEU A 76 -31.56 -16.59 21.65
N CYS A 77 -32.67 -17.07 22.22
CA CYS A 77 -33.25 -16.50 23.42
C CYS A 77 -33.80 -17.59 24.36
N PRO A 78 -33.32 -17.67 25.62
CA PRO A 78 -32.26 -16.84 26.22
C PRO A 78 -30.86 -17.19 25.67
N LEU A 79 -29.96 -16.20 25.59
CA LEU A 79 -28.57 -16.47 25.21
C LEU A 79 -27.90 -17.28 26.32
N THR A 80 -27.48 -18.50 25.99
CA THR A 80 -26.76 -19.41 26.88
C THR A 80 -25.29 -19.52 26.48
N SER A 81 -24.43 -19.91 27.42
CA SER A 81 -23.01 -20.08 27.14
C SER A 81 -22.77 -21.31 26.27
N GLY A 82 -21.90 -21.20 25.28
CA GLY A 82 -21.51 -22.31 24.42
C GLY A 82 -21.13 -21.89 23.01
N HIS A 83 -21.00 -22.89 22.15
CA HIS A 83 -20.86 -22.71 20.72
C HIS A 83 -22.23 -22.43 20.09
N LEU A 84 -22.29 -21.36 19.32
CA LEU A 84 -23.45 -20.92 18.57
C LEU A 84 -23.13 -21.08 17.09
N ASP A 85 -23.63 -22.14 16.47
CA ASP A 85 -23.50 -22.38 15.03
C ASP A 85 -24.89 -22.26 14.40
N ILE A 86 -25.10 -21.20 13.62
CA ILE A 86 -26.40 -20.90 13.04
C ILE A 86 -26.23 -20.62 11.55
N GLU A 87 -26.99 -21.38 10.78
CA GLU A 87 -27.23 -21.16 9.37
C GLU A 87 -28.71 -20.89 9.15
N PHE A 88 -29.03 -19.72 8.61
CA PHE A 88 -30.42 -19.36 8.35
C PHE A 88 -30.56 -18.32 7.25
N GLN A 89 -31.76 -18.29 6.67
CA GLN A 89 -32.15 -17.38 5.62
C GLN A 89 -33.29 -16.49 6.12
N ILE A 90 -33.09 -15.18 6.07
CA ILE A 90 -34.14 -14.19 6.39
C ILE A 90 -34.48 -13.40 5.14
N GLN A 91 -35.78 -13.16 4.93
CA GLN A 91 -36.24 -12.21 3.95
C GLN A 91 -36.34 -10.81 4.58
N LEU A 92 -35.65 -9.84 4.00
CA LEU A 92 -35.62 -8.46 4.48
C LEU A 92 -36.95 -7.75 4.15
N SER A 93 -37.41 -6.89 5.07
CA SER A 93 -38.58 -6.04 4.84
C SER A 93 -38.30 -4.99 3.75
N GLU A 94 -39.34 -4.62 2.99
CA GLU A 94 -39.23 -3.64 1.90
C GLU A 94 -38.65 -2.30 2.30
N ASP A 95 -38.91 -1.87 3.53
CA ASP A 95 -38.44 -0.57 4.02
C ASP A 95 -36.91 -0.53 4.15
N ILE A 96 -36.27 -1.66 4.48
CA ILE A 96 -34.80 -1.74 4.61
C ILE A 96 -34.15 -1.81 3.23
N ASP A 97 -34.73 -2.60 2.32
CA ASP A 97 -34.22 -2.72 0.95
C ASP A 97 -34.23 -1.38 0.21
N LYS A 98 -35.31 -0.60 0.34
CA LYS A 98 -35.43 0.75 -0.26
C LYS A 98 -34.41 1.76 0.29
N MET A 99 -33.90 1.55 1.51
CA MET A 99 -32.85 2.41 2.10
C MET A 99 -31.47 2.12 1.52
N ILE A 100 -31.24 0.97 0.89
CA ILE A 100 -29.96 0.62 0.28
C ILE A 100 -29.92 1.22 -1.14
N PRO A 101 -29.13 2.28 -1.38
CA PRO A 101 -29.11 2.90 -2.70
C PRO A 101 -28.51 1.94 -3.72
N PRO A 102 -29.01 1.92 -4.98
CA PRO A 102 -28.48 1.06 -6.04
C PRO A 102 -26.97 1.21 -6.28
N ILE A 103 -26.41 2.37 -5.93
CA ILE A 103 -24.97 2.64 -6.05
C ILE A 103 -24.11 1.75 -5.15
N ALA A 104 -24.67 1.20 -4.05
CA ALA A 104 -23.95 0.30 -3.15
C ALA A 104 -23.49 -0.99 -3.86
N TYR A 105 -24.20 -1.41 -4.92
CA TYR A 105 -23.87 -2.61 -5.70
C TYR A 105 -22.91 -2.33 -6.87
N THR A 106 -22.65 -1.06 -7.17
CA THR A 106 -21.83 -0.66 -8.33
C THR A 106 -20.52 -0.01 -7.94
N ILE A 107 -20.47 0.75 -6.85
CA ILE A 107 -19.28 1.46 -6.41
C ILE A 107 -18.19 0.48 -5.95
N PRO A 108 -16.97 0.52 -6.51
CA PRO A 108 -15.88 -0.36 -6.08
C PRO A 108 -15.35 0.03 -4.70
N ASP A 109 -14.85 -0.95 -3.95
CA ASP A 109 -14.25 -0.80 -2.62
C ASP A 109 -15.14 0.04 -1.68
N LEU A 110 -16.40 -0.40 -1.55
CA LEU A 110 -17.41 0.22 -0.70
C LEU A 110 -16.92 0.33 0.77
N ASP A 111 -17.00 1.53 1.34
CA ASP A 111 -16.73 1.76 2.76
C ASP A 111 -18.04 1.70 3.56
N ALA A 112 -18.51 0.47 3.81
CA ALA A 112 -19.70 0.22 4.59
C ALA A 112 -19.43 -0.81 5.69
N ARG A 113 -19.99 -0.56 6.88
CA ARG A 113 -19.78 -1.40 8.06
C ARG A 113 -21.07 -1.53 8.84
N VAL A 114 -21.35 -2.72 9.34
CA VAL A 114 -22.47 -2.96 10.24
C VAL A 114 -21.89 -3.18 11.62
N LYS A 115 -22.25 -2.31 12.55
CA LYS A 115 -21.87 -2.40 13.95
C LYS A 115 -23.08 -2.87 14.74
N MET A 116 -22.91 -3.94 15.50
CA MET A 116 -23.95 -4.48 16.36
C MET A 116 -23.49 -4.38 17.82
N MET A 117 -24.27 -3.67 18.62
CA MET A 117 -24.12 -3.58 20.07
C MET A 117 -25.15 -4.51 20.71
N ILE A 118 -24.67 -5.49 21.45
CA ILE A 118 -25.51 -6.41 22.22
C ILE A 118 -25.58 -5.89 23.65
N TYR A 119 -26.79 -5.66 24.14
CA TYR A 119 -27.03 -5.20 25.51
C TYR A 119 -28.08 -6.06 26.20
N ASN A 120 -28.07 -6.10 27.52
CA ASN A 120 -29.07 -6.80 28.29
C ASN A 120 -30.34 -5.94 28.41
N LEU A 121 -31.51 -6.53 28.17
CA LEU A 121 -32.80 -5.85 28.23
C LEU A 121 -33.22 -5.46 29.66
N ASP A 122 -32.72 -6.16 30.68
CA ASP A 122 -33.12 -5.97 32.07
C ASP A 122 -32.36 -4.81 32.74
N ASN A 123 -31.05 -4.68 32.47
CA ASN A 123 -30.18 -3.69 33.12
C ASN A 123 -29.55 -2.67 32.14
N PHE A 124 -29.81 -2.78 30.82
CA PHE A 124 -29.24 -1.95 29.76
C PHE A 124 -27.71 -1.93 29.69
N GLU A 125 -27.05 -2.95 30.25
CA GLU A 125 -25.60 -3.08 30.20
C GLU A 125 -25.13 -3.66 28.86
N ASN A 126 -24.04 -3.12 28.30
CA ASN A 126 -23.46 -3.59 27.06
C ASN A 126 -22.68 -4.90 27.30
N LEU A 127 -23.12 -6.00 26.67
CA LEU A 127 -22.54 -7.33 26.81
C LEU A 127 -21.48 -7.65 25.75
N ALA A 128 -21.69 -7.17 24.52
CA ALA A 128 -20.77 -7.40 23.41
C ALA A 128 -20.88 -6.31 22.32
N CYS A 129 -19.80 -6.10 21.57
CA CYS A 129 -19.75 -5.21 20.42
C CYS A 129 -19.04 -5.93 19.29
N ILE A 130 -19.71 -6.05 18.14
CA ILE A 130 -19.16 -6.67 16.95
C ILE A 130 -19.35 -5.75 15.73
N GLU A 131 -18.36 -5.71 14.86
CA GLU A 131 -18.31 -4.88 13.66
C GLU A 131 -17.98 -5.75 12.44
N ALA A 132 -18.81 -5.68 11.41
CA ALA A 132 -18.68 -6.41 10.17
C ALA A 132 -18.46 -5.46 9.00
N THR A 133 -17.46 -5.69 8.16
CA THR A 133 -17.22 -4.88 6.95
C THR A 133 -18.00 -5.44 5.78
N VAL A 134 -18.74 -4.59 5.07
CA VAL A 134 -19.58 -4.95 3.93
C VAL A 134 -18.84 -4.69 2.62
N SER A 135 -18.90 -5.65 1.70
CA SER A 135 -18.30 -5.57 0.37
C SER A 135 -19.28 -6.03 -0.70
N ASN A 136 -19.21 -5.44 -1.89
CA ASN A 136 -19.93 -5.91 -3.09
C ASN A 136 -19.04 -6.73 -4.04
N GLY A 137 -17.82 -7.08 -3.61
CA GLY A 137 -16.84 -7.83 -4.41
C GLY A 137 -16.18 -7.04 -5.55
N LYS A 138 -16.54 -5.76 -5.76
CA LYS A 138 -15.92 -4.90 -6.77
C LYS A 138 -14.76 -4.14 -6.16
N THR A 139 -13.66 -4.03 -6.91
CA THR A 139 -12.46 -3.29 -6.49
C THR A 139 -11.83 -2.54 -7.65
N VAL A 140 -11.23 -1.38 -7.37
CA VAL A 140 -10.39 -0.65 -8.34
C VAL A 140 -8.98 -1.22 -8.45
N GLN A 141 -8.58 -2.08 -7.51
CA GLN A 141 -7.32 -2.80 -7.58
C GLN A 141 -7.41 -3.89 -8.63
N THR A 142 -6.87 -3.64 -9.83
CA THR A 142 -6.92 -4.60 -10.93
C THR A 142 -5.57 -4.77 -11.58
N LYS A 143 -5.20 -6.02 -11.86
CA LYS A 143 -3.97 -6.34 -12.60
C LYS A 143 -3.98 -5.70 -14.01
N TYR A 144 -5.17 -5.55 -14.58
CA TYR A 144 -5.40 -4.93 -15.89
C TYR A 144 -5.13 -3.42 -15.92
N ALA A 145 -5.23 -2.72 -14.80
CA ALA A 145 -4.80 -1.32 -14.72
C ALA A 145 -3.30 -1.22 -14.40
N ALA A 146 -2.84 -2.00 -13.40
CA ALA A 146 -1.47 -1.90 -12.90
C ALA A 146 -0.39 -2.21 -13.95
N TRP A 147 -0.50 -3.34 -14.66
CA TRP A 147 0.55 -3.80 -15.57
C TRP A 147 0.68 -2.99 -16.87
N PRO A 148 -0.40 -2.61 -17.56
CA PRO A 148 -0.28 -1.73 -18.72
C PRO A 148 0.38 -0.39 -18.38
N ILE A 149 0.01 0.22 -17.25
CA ILE A 149 0.67 1.45 -16.77
C ILE A 149 2.16 1.19 -16.51
N ALA A 150 2.51 0.07 -15.88
CA ALA A 150 3.90 -0.31 -15.66
C ALA A 150 4.69 -0.49 -16.97
N VAL A 151 4.09 -1.17 -17.95
CA VAL A 151 4.69 -1.40 -19.27
C VAL A 151 4.87 -0.08 -20.03
N THR A 152 3.85 0.78 -20.07
CA THR A 152 3.93 2.09 -20.72
C THR A 152 5.01 2.97 -20.08
N SER A 153 5.12 2.94 -18.75
CA SER A 153 6.18 3.67 -18.02
C SER A 153 7.58 3.12 -18.35
N GLY A 154 7.72 1.79 -18.37
CA GLY A 154 8.97 1.12 -18.71
C GLY A 154 9.40 1.36 -20.16
N LEU A 155 8.45 1.37 -21.11
CA LEU A 155 8.70 1.67 -22.52
C LEU A 155 9.26 3.09 -22.71
N GLY A 156 8.83 4.08 -21.93
CA GLY A 156 9.43 5.42 -21.97
C GLY A 156 10.93 5.43 -21.63
N LEU A 157 11.33 4.67 -20.60
CA LEU A 157 12.74 4.53 -20.22
C LEU A 157 13.54 3.74 -21.26
N ILE A 158 12.96 2.69 -21.84
CA ILE A 158 13.61 1.87 -22.89
C ILE A 158 13.81 2.70 -24.16
N THR A 159 12.80 3.47 -24.59
CA THR A 159 12.90 4.32 -25.80
C THR A 159 13.99 5.38 -25.64
N SER A 160 14.10 6.02 -24.46
CA SER A 160 15.24 6.89 -24.15
C SER A 160 16.60 6.17 -24.30
N GLY A 161 16.71 4.94 -23.78
CA GLY A 161 17.91 4.12 -23.92
C GLY A 161 18.28 3.86 -25.39
N VAL A 162 17.32 3.46 -26.20
CA VAL A 162 17.51 3.20 -27.64
C VAL A 162 17.92 4.46 -28.39
N VAL A 163 17.27 5.60 -28.14
CA VAL A 163 17.62 6.88 -28.77
C VAL A 163 19.04 7.32 -28.36
N SER A 164 19.45 7.05 -27.12
CA SER A 164 20.82 7.32 -26.65
C SER A 164 21.86 6.46 -27.37
N ILE A 165 21.53 5.22 -27.70
CA ILE A 165 22.40 4.29 -28.44
C ILE A 165 22.59 4.75 -29.89
N ILE A 166 21.54 5.30 -30.51
CA ILE A 166 21.57 5.82 -31.89
C ILE A 166 22.46 7.07 -32.03
N GLY A 167 22.86 7.71 -30.92
CA GLY A 167 23.77 8.86 -30.90
C GLY A 167 23.08 10.20 -30.60
N HIS A 168 21.76 10.22 -30.44
CA HIS A 168 20.99 11.42 -30.08
C HIS A 168 20.93 11.60 -28.56
N SER A 169 22.08 11.90 -27.94
CA SER A 169 22.24 12.00 -26.49
C SER A 169 21.35 13.06 -25.83
N SER A 170 21.19 14.23 -26.47
CA SER A 170 20.33 15.32 -25.98
C SER A 170 18.84 14.94 -25.99
N THR A 171 18.33 14.46 -27.11
CA THR A 171 16.93 13.99 -27.24
C THR A 171 16.63 12.85 -26.28
N ALA A 172 17.56 11.89 -26.15
CA ALA A 172 17.42 10.79 -25.21
C ALA A 172 17.31 11.26 -23.76
N ALA A 173 18.09 12.28 -23.37
CA ALA A 173 18.06 12.83 -22.02
C ALA A 173 16.74 13.55 -21.71
N HIS A 174 16.14 14.26 -22.67
CA HIS A 174 14.81 14.86 -22.50
C HIS A 174 13.70 13.81 -22.40
N ILE A 175 13.72 12.76 -23.22
CA ILE A 175 12.75 11.65 -23.13
C ILE A 175 12.88 10.92 -21.78
N ALA A 176 14.12 10.74 -21.30
CA ALA A 176 14.39 10.16 -19.99
C ALA A 176 13.75 10.99 -18.87
N ALA A 177 13.97 12.31 -18.88
CA ALA A 177 13.46 13.21 -17.85
C ALA A 177 11.92 13.18 -17.76
N ASN A 178 11.22 13.20 -18.91
CA ASN A 178 9.77 13.11 -18.94
C ASN A 178 9.27 11.75 -18.43
N SER A 179 9.90 10.65 -18.84
CA SER A 179 9.54 9.30 -18.40
C SER A 179 9.80 9.10 -16.90
N MET A 180 10.90 9.68 -16.40
CA MET A 180 11.25 9.71 -14.99
C MET A 180 10.20 10.46 -14.16
N SER A 181 9.72 11.61 -14.63
CA SER A 181 8.69 12.40 -13.93
C SER A 181 7.40 11.62 -13.70
N LEU A 182 6.98 10.84 -14.70
CA LEU A 182 5.81 9.97 -14.63
C LEU A 182 6.03 8.80 -13.66
N PHE A 183 7.24 8.24 -13.62
CA PHE A 183 7.58 7.20 -12.64
C PHE A 183 7.58 7.73 -11.20
N ILE A 184 8.16 8.92 -10.98
CA ILE A 184 8.15 9.61 -9.68
C ILE A 184 6.72 9.90 -9.24
N TYR A 185 5.83 10.29 -10.14
CA TYR A 185 4.41 10.49 -9.83
C TYR A 185 3.77 9.21 -9.28
N PHE A 186 3.98 8.05 -9.91
CA PHE A 186 3.46 6.77 -9.40
C PHE A 186 4.09 6.35 -8.08
N GLN A 187 5.38 6.58 -7.89
CA GLN A 187 6.04 6.37 -6.60
C GLN A 187 5.46 7.28 -5.52
N SER A 188 5.14 8.54 -5.83
CA SER A 188 4.55 9.47 -4.87
C SER A 188 3.17 9.02 -4.40
N LEU A 189 2.34 8.47 -5.30
CA LEU A 189 1.06 7.87 -4.94
C LEU A 189 1.27 6.66 -4.01
N ALA A 190 2.25 5.82 -4.31
CA ALA A 190 2.57 4.66 -3.51
C ALA A 190 3.07 5.04 -2.10
N VAL A 191 4.01 5.99 -2.01
CA VAL A 191 4.53 6.52 -0.75
C VAL A 191 3.44 7.19 0.08
N THR A 192 2.54 7.94 -0.56
CA THR A 192 1.39 8.57 0.14
C THR A 192 0.49 7.53 0.78
N ALA A 193 0.23 6.41 0.09
CA ALA A 193 -0.56 5.30 0.63
C ALA A 193 0.17 4.51 1.74
N MET A 194 1.50 4.62 1.82
CA MET A 194 2.32 4.03 2.89
C MET A 194 2.36 4.88 4.16
N LEU A 195 1.83 6.11 4.15
CA LEU A 195 1.72 6.93 5.34
C LEU A 195 0.83 6.27 6.40
N GLY A 196 1.28 6.31 7.66
CA GLY A 196 0.61 5.73 8.83
C GLY A 196 -0.64 6.50 9.30
N VAL A 197 -1.54 6.85 8.38
CA VAL A 197 -2.79 7.57 8.70
C VAL A 197 -3.78 6.63 9.38
N ALA A 198 -4.52 7.13 10.37
CA ALA A 198 -5.52 6.36 11.12
C ALA A 198 -6.62 5.75 10.23
N ARG A 199 -7.06 6.51 9.22
CA ARG A 199 -8.06 6.07 8.22
C ARG A 199 -7.61 6.47 6.83
N VAL A 200 -7.55 5.49 5.93
CA VAL A 200 -7.44 5.72 4.48
C VAL A 200 -8.68 5.11 3.84
N PRO A 201 -9.45 5.88 3.04
CA PRO A 201 -10.61 5.35 2.35
C PRO A 201 -10.26 4.07 1.57
N PRO A 202 -11.09 3.00 1.63
CA PRO A 202 -10.79 1.73 0.97
C PRO A 202 -10.50 1.88 -0.52
N ILE A 203 -11.29 2.69 -1.23
CA ILE A 203 -11.09 2.97 -2.66
C ILE A 203 -9.75 3.64 -2.97
N ALA A 204 -9.29 4.57 -2.12
CA ALA A 204 -8.00 5.23 -2.29
C ALA A 204 -6.84 4.27 -2.00
N ALA A 205 -7.00 3.41 -0.99
CA ALA A 205 -6.02 2.36 -0.68
C ALA A 205 -5.91 1.34 -1.83
N ALA A 206 -7.04 0.85 -2.34
CA ALA A 206 -7.09 -0.07 -3.47
C ALA A 206 -6.53 0.55 -4.77
N TRP A 207 -6.81 1.84 -5.02
CA TRP A 207 -6.26 2.54 -6.18
C TRP A 207 -4.74 2.66 -6.08
N ALA A 208 -4.22 3.09 -4.94
CA ALA A 208 -2.78 3.22 -4.72
C ALA A 208 -2.05 1.86 -4.82
N GLN A 209 -2.73 0.77 -4.46
CA GLN A 209 -2.21 -0.58 -4.56
C GLN A 209 -1.82 -0.96 -6.01
N ASN A 210 -2.44 -0.36 -7.03
CA ASN A 210 -2.08 -0.54 -8.44
C ASN A 210 -0.68 0.01 -8.79
N PHE A 211 -0.10 0.88 -7.97
CA PHE A 211 1.19 1.53 -8.23
C PHE A 211 2.34 0.99 -7.35
N MET A 212 2.07 -0.02 -6.51
CA MET A 212 3.08 -0.58 -5.59
C MET A 212 4.28 -1.23 -6.29
N TRP A 213 4.10 -1.65 -7.55
CA TRP A 213 5.19 -2.14 -8.39
C TRP A 213 6.28 -1.07 -8.62
N SER A 214 5.94 0.22 -8.59
CA SER A 214 6.90 1.33 -8.75
C SER A 214 7.87 1.47 -7.56
N MET A 215 7.50 0.88 -6.42
CA MET A 215 8.32 0.76 -5.20
C MET A 215 8.92 -0.64 -5.05
N GLY A 216 8.86 -1.47 -6.09
CA GLY A 216 9.36 -2.84 -6.10
C GLY A 216 8.59 -3.81 -5.21
N ILE A 217 7.38 -3.45 -4.76
CA ILE A 217 6.54 -4.31 -3.91
C ILE A 217 5.68 -5.19 -4.82
N ILE A 218 6.21 -6.36 -5.17
CA ILE A 218 5.52 -7.34 -6.03
C ILE A 218 5.59 -8.71 -5.36
N LYS A 219 4.43 -9.33 -5.16
CA LYS A 219 4.36 -10.67 -4.57
C LYS A 219 4.86 -11.71 -5.56
N MET A 220 6.00 -12.33 -5.25
CA MET A 220 6.55 -13.47 -5.98
C MET A 220 6.90 -14.59 -5.00
N GLY A 221 6.35 -15.79 -5.21
CA GLY A 221 6.48 -16.90 -4.24
C GLY A 221 7.93 -17.30 -3.94
N PHE A 222 8.81 -17.30 -4.95
CA PHE A 222 10.23 -17.62 -4.74
C PHE A 222 10.96 -16.52 -3.94
N VAL A 223 10.64 -15.25 -4.18
CA VAL A 223 11.21 -14.12 -3.42
C VAL A 223 10.78 -14.19 -1.96
N GLN A 224 9.51 -14.55 -1.68
CA GLN A 224 9.05 -14.74 -0.31
C GLN A 224 9.79 -15.87 0.41
N LYS A 225 10.04 -17.00 -0.27
CA LYS A 225 10.83 -18.11 0.29
C LYS A 225 12.27 -17.69 0.58
N MET A 226 12.91 -16.98 -0.35
CA MET A 226 14.26 -16.45 -0.18
C MET A 226 14.34 -15.44 0.96
N ALA A 227 13.37 -14.53 1.06
CA ALA A 227 13.30 -13.54 2.13
C ALA A 227 13.14 -14.22 3.51
N ASN A 228 12.25 -15.21 3.63
CA ASN A 228 12.07 -15.96 4.85
C ASN A 228 13.33 -16.75 5.24
N TRP A 229 14.00 -17.38 4.27
CA TRP A 229 15.27 -18.07 4.50
C TRP A 229 16.35 -17.12 5.01
N TYR A 230 16.50 -15.95 4.39
CA TYR A 230 17.50 -14.96 4.80
C TYR A 230 17.18 -14.37 6.18
N LEU A 231 15.91 -14.07 6.45
CA LEU A 231 15.44 -13.58 7.74
C LEU A 231 15.79 -14.58 8.86
N GLN A 232 15.43 -15.85 8.70
CA GLN A 232 15.69 -16.89 9.69
C GLN A 232 17.20 -17.17 9.85
N GLY A 233 17.95 -17.22 8.74
CA GLY A 233 19.40 -17.44 8.76
C GLY A 233 20.18 -16.30 9.43
N THR A 234 19.58 -15.12 9.56
CA THR A 234 20.20 -13.95 10.20
C THR A 234 19.66 -13.68 11.61
N GLY A 235 18.82 -14.59 12.14
CA GLY A 235 18.31 -14.55 13.53
C GLY A 235 16.97 -13.84 13.72
N GLY A 236 16.27 -13.47 12.64
CA GLY A 236 14.93 -12.90 12.70
C GLY A 236 13.82 -13.95 12.67
N THR A 237 12.63 -13.59 13.18
CA THR A 237 11.44 -14.44 13.16
C THR A 237 10.33 -13.83 12.28
N PRO A 238 9.67 -14.64 11.43
CA PRO A 238 8.55 -14.18 10.60
C PRO A 238 7.30 -13.91 11.42
N THR A 239 6.49 -12.94 11.00
CA THR A 239 5.28 -12.49 11.73
C THR A 239 4.03 -13.36 11.50
N HIS A 240 4.02 -14.21 10.47
CA HIS A 240 2.92 -15.14 10.15
C HIS A 240 1.50 -14.51 10.12
N VAL A 241 1.38 -13.24 9.75
CA VAL A 241 0.09 -12.51 9.76
C VAL A 241 -0.83 -13.01 8.66
N LEU A 242 -0.29 -13.47 7.54
CA LEU A 242 -1.08 -13.98 6.42
C LEU A 242 -1.41 -15.47 6.58
N SER A 243 -0.55 -16.22 7.27
CA SER A 243 -0.74 -17.66 7.47
C SER A 243 -1.68 -17.97 8.63
N ASN A 244 -1.82 -17.07 9.61
CA ASN A 244 -2.66 -17.28 10.78
C ASN A 244 -4.11 -16.91 10.50
N LYS A 245 -4.97 -17.92 10.34
CA LYS A 245 -6.42 -17.74 10.10
C LYS A 245 -7.19 -17.28 11.34
N TYR A 246 -6.63 -17.46 12.54
CA TYR A 246 -7.28 -17.09 13.81
C TYR A 246 -6.99 -15.63 14.22
N LEU A 247 -6.18 -14.92 13.43
CA LEU A 247 -5.81 -13.54 13.69
C LEU A 247 -6.87 -12.59 13.11
N SER A 248 -7.56 -11.85 13.98
CA SER A 248 -8.46 -10.78 13.56
C SER A 248 -7.65 -9.56 13.10
N VAL A 249 -7.49 -9.40 11.79
CA VAL A 249 -6.79 -8.27 11.20
C VAL A 249 -7.78 -7.20 10.76
N SER A 250 -7.54 -5.96 11.19
CA SER A 250 -8.26 -4.78 10.72
C SER A 250 -7.31 -3.82 10.03
N VAL A 251 -7.65 -3.42 8.81
CA VAL A 251 -6.84 -2.54 7.97
C VAL A 251 -7.19 -1.05 8.19
N GLN A 252 -8.23 -0.77 8.96
CA GLN A 252 -8.79 0.58 9.11
C GLN A 252 -9.54 0.71 10.44
N LYS A 253 -9.26 1.77 11.20
CA LYS A 253 -10.09 2.13 12.36
C LYS A 253 -10.63 3.55 12.24
N LEU A 254 -11.93 3.69 12.46
CA LEU A 254 -12.55 4.98 12.77
C LEU A 254 -12.28 5.30 14.24
N LYS A 255 -11.78 6.51 14.52
CA LYS A 255 -11.72 6.99 15.89
C LYS A 255 -13.15 7.28 16.36
N ARG A 256 -13.57 6.66 17.47
CA ARG A 256 -14.82 6.99 18.14
C ARG A 256 -14.73 8.43 18.68
N GLY A 257 -15.63 9.28 18.21
CA GLY A 257 -15.79 10.66 18.66
C GLY A 257 -17.26 11.02 18.86
N LEU A 258 -18.07 10.12 19.44
CA LEU A 258 -19.46 10.41 19.77
C LEU A 258 -19.71 10.27 21.27
N GLN A 259 -19.16 11.22 22.06
CA GLN A 259 -19.67 11.70 23.35
C GLN A 259 -18.67 12.70 23.95
N ALA A 260 -18.75 13.96 23.51
CA ALA A 260 -18.23 15.16 24.22
C ALA A 260 -18.37 16.46 23.38
N ALA A 261 -18.95 16.44 22.17
CA ALA A 261 -19.15 17.64 21.37
C ALA A 261 -20.49 18.36 21.65
N GLY A 262 -21.06 18.19 22.84
CA GLY A 262 -22.34 18.80 23.23
C GLY A 262 -22.26 20.27 23.63
N SER A 263 -21.07 20.83 23.91
CA SER A 263 -20.99 22.11 24.65
C SER A 263 -20.03 23.17 24.09
N ALA A 264 -19.40 22.96 22.93
CA ALA A 264 -18.39 23.90 22.41
C ALA A 264 -18.65 24.40 20.97
N ILE A 265 -19.86 24.22 20.43
CA ILE A 265 -20.23 24.70 19.09
C ILE A 265 -21.14 25.92 19.22
N LEU A 266 -20.62 27.00 19.79
CA LEU A 266 -21.26 28.32 19.79
C LEU A 266 -20.24 29.42 19.49
N LEU A 267 -19.43 29.27 18.43
CA LEU A 267 -18.78 30.40 17.75
C LEU A 267 -18.08 29.91 16.48
N ASN A 268 -18.77 30.01 15.34
CA ASN A 268 -18.23 30.34 14.00
C ASN A 268 -19.22 29.95 12.88
N LYS A 269 -20.15 30.86 12.57
CA LYS A 269 -21.25 30.69 11.61
C LYS A 269 -20.83 30.83 10.12
N ARG A 270 -19.54 30.65 9.77
CA ARG A 270 -19.04 30.77 8.38
C ARG A 270 -18.17 29.59 7.89
N LEU A 271 -18.12 28.48 8.64
CA LEU A 271 -17.44 27.24 8.24
C LEU A 271 -18.41 26.05 8.02
N ALA A 272 -19.69 26.34 7.72
CA ALA A 272 -20.73 25.33 7.53
C ALA A 272 -20.76 24.73 6.09
N ILE A 273 -19.60 24.51 5.49
CA ILE A 273 -19.41 23.39 4.54
C ILE A 273 -18.65 22.34 5.35
N ALA A 274 -19.33 21.80 6.37
CA ALA A 274 -18.76 20.86 7.32
C ALA A 274 -18.92 19.44 6.76
N ALA A 275 -18.00 19.05 5.86
CA ALA A 275 -17.52 17.67 5.90
C ALA A 275 -17.02 17.44 7.34
N GLY A 276 -17.59 16.44 8.02
CA GLY A 276 -17.43 16.21 9.45
C GLY A 276 -16.01 16.50 9.92
N THR A 277 -15.85 17.63 10.61
CA THR A 277 -14.65 17.98 11.36
C THR A 277 -14.58 17.09 12.57
N ASP A 278 -14.35 15.80 12.35
CA ASP A 278 -13.71 14.95 13.32
C ASP A 278 -12.33 15.55 13.57
N ILE A 279 -12.16 16.09 14.76
CA ILE A 279 -10.99 16.79 15.26
C ILE A 279 -9.73 15.93 14.99
N PHE A 280 -8.99 16.29 13.94
CA PHE A 280 -7.70 15.72 13.52
C PHE A 280 -6.58 15.85 14.58
N LEU A 281 -6.85 16.48 15.72
CA LEU A 281 -5.89 16.76 16.79
C LEU A 281 -6.00 15.85 18.01
N ASN A 282 -7.00 14.98 18.10
CA ASN A 282 -7.12 14.13 19.28
C ASN A 282 -6.21 12.90 19.14
N SER A 283 -5.21 12.83 20.02
CA SER A 283 -4.20 11.79 20.21
C SER A 283 -4.72 10.34 20.05
N ASP A 284 -3.91 9.53 19.36
CA ASP A 284 -4.01 8.10 19.04
C ASP A 284 -3.95 7.22 20.32
N LYS A 285 -4.78 7.48 21.34
CA LYS A 285 -4.93 6.59 22.50
C LYS A 285 -5.72 5.36 22.07
N LEU A 286 -5.00 4.41 21.46
CA LEU A 286 -5.50 3.08 21.19
C LEU A 286 -5.71 2.36 22.52
N ASN A 287 -6.85 1.68 22.67
CA ASN A 287 -7.06 0.84 23.83
C ASN A 287 -6.19 -0.43 23.68
N SER A 288 -5.10 -0.51 24.45
CA SER A 288 -4.05 -1.53 24.34
C SER A 288 -4.49 -2.94 24.76
N THR A 289 -5.63 -3.05 25.43
CA THR A 289 -6.28 -4.30 25.82
C THR A 289 -7.01 -4.96 24.66
N LEU A 290 -7.61 -4.18 23.75
CA LEU A 290 -8.46 -4.65 22.65
C LEU A 290 -7.74 -4.64 21.30
N TYR A 291 -6.82 -3.70 21.10
CA TYR A 291 -6.12 -3.51 19.84
C TYR A 291 -4.62 -3.48 20.04
N THR A 292 -3.90 -4.08 19.11
CA THR A 292 -2.44 -3.96 19.02
C THR A 292 -2.05 -3.54 17.61
N THR A 293 -0.97 -2.77 17.50
CA THR A 293 -0.28 -2.50 16.22
C THR A 293 0.99 -3.32 16.08
N ASN A 294 1.33 -4.09 17.12
CA ASN A 294 2.53 -4.91 17.17
C ASN A 294 2.17 -6.34 16.75
N GLU A 295 2.59 -6.68 15.54
CA GLU A 295 2.44 -7.98 14.91
C GLU A 295 3.29 -9.10 15.55
N ARG A 296 4.24 -8.75 16.42
CA ARG A 296 5.13 -9.69 17.13
C ARG A 296 4.62 -10.10 18.52
N GLU A 297 3.52 -9.52 18.99
CA GLU A 297 2.99 -9.78 20.33
C GLU A 297 2.30 -11.16 20.36
N ALA A 298 2.70 -12.01 21.31
CA ALA A 298 2.23 -13.40 21.42
C ALA A 298 0.74 -13.53 21.77
N GLU A 299 0.12 -12.48 22.31
CA GLU A 299 -1.31 -12.44 22.70
C GLU A 299 -2.25 -11.95 21.59
N THR A 300 -1.86 -12.13 20.33
CA THR A 300 -2.64 -11.67 19.17
C THR A 300 -3.95 -12.43 18.96
N SER A 301 -4.20 -13.55 19.68
CA SER A 301 -5.47 -14.29 19.57
C SER A 301 -6.66 -13.56 20.19
N ASN A 302 -6.44 -12.69 21.18
CA ASN A 302 -7.51 -12.00 21.90
C ASN A 302 -7.65 -10.52 21.51
N LYS A 303 -6.70 -9.98 20.74
CA LYS A 303 -6.65 -8.58 20.31
C LYS A 303 -6.84 -8.46 18.80
N VAL A 304 -7.49 -7.40 18.35
CA VAL A 304 -7.58 -7.08 16.92
C VAL A 304 -6.29 -6.38 16.48
N LEU A 305 -5.56 -7.00 15.54
CA LEU A 305 -4.34 -6.42 14.97
C LEU A 305 -4.72 -5.32 13.97
N ILE A 306 -4.32 -4.09 14.27
CA ILE A 306 -4.54 -2.94 13.37
C ILE A 306 -3.30 -2.72 12.52
N LEU A 307 -3.44 -2.89 11.21
CA LEU A 307 -2.36 -2.61 10.25
C LEU A 307 -2.51 -1.21 9.66
N ARG A 308 -1.43 -0.42 9.71
CA ARG A 308 -1.39 0.94 9.17
C ARG A 308 -0.17 1.15 8.26
N GLY A 309 -0.25 2.16 7.40
CA GLY A 309 0.86 2.56 6.52
C GLY A 309 1.46 1.40 5.72
N ILE A 310 2.78 1.25 5.80
CA ILE A 310 3.53 0.19 5.08
C ILE A 310 3.05 -1.22 5.44
N GLN A 311 2.70 -1.50 6.70
CA GLN A 311 2.22 -2.83 7.10
C GLN A 311 0.90 -3.19 6.43
N ARG A 312 -0.01 -2.21 6.31
CA ARG A 312 -1.26 -2.38 5.55
C ARG A 312 -0.95 -2.73 4.10
N VAL A 313 -0.05 -1.98 3.46
CA VAL A 313 0.31 -2.22 2.06
C VAL A 313 0.89 -3.62 1.88
N ALA A 314 1.75 -4.08 2.81
CA ALA A 314 2.27 -5.46 2.83
C ALA A 314 1.13 -6.49 2.82
N TYR A 315 0.20 -6.33 3.76
CA TYR A 315 -0.94 -7.23 3.95
C TYR A 315 -1.87 -7.26 2.74
N LEU A 316 -2.23 -6.09 2.18
CA LEU A 316 -3.05 -6.00 0.97
C LEU A 316 -2.37 -6.59 -0.27
N THR A 317 -1.03 -6.54 -0.33
CA THR A 317 -0.25 -7.22 -1.38
C THR A 317 -0.13 -8.73 -1.14
N GLY A 318 -0.44 -9.20 0.07
CA GLY A 318 -0.25 -10.59 0.48
C GLY A 318 1.23 -10.97 0.63
N ILE A 319 2.06 -10.01 1.03
CA ILE A 319 3.48 -10.18 1.40
C ILE A 319 3.55 -10.13 2.93
N GLU A 320 4.29 -11.06 3.55
CA GLU A 320 4.51 -11.00 5.00
C GLU A 320 5.27 -9.72 5.36
N ILE A 321 4.90 -9.10 6.48
CA ILE A 321 5.42 -7.78 6.87
C ILE A 321 6.95 -7.83 6.94
N THR A 322 7.51 -8.86 7.58
CA THR A 322 8.97 -9.05 7.74
C THR A 322 9.73 -9.29 6.44
N SER A 323 9.04 -9.65 5.37
CA SER A 323 9.64 -10.00 4.08
C SER A 323 9.53 -8.85 3.07
N LEU A 324 8.85 -7.76 3.43
CA LEU A 324 8.58 -6.63 2.57
C LEU A 324 9.87 -5.92 2.12
N PHE A 325 10.78 -5.62 3.05
CA PHE A 325 12.04 -4.93 2.73
C PHE A 325 12.89 -5.74 1.75
N ILE A 326 13.17 -7.01 2.06
CA ILE A 326 13.97 -7.88 1.18
C ILE A 326 13.29 -8.07 -0.17
N THR A 327 11.96 -8.15 -0.22
CA THR A 327 11.22 -8.24 -1.50
C THR A 327 11.47 -7.02 -2.38
N SER A 328 11.38 -5.82 -1.79
CA SER A 328 11.62 -4.56 -2.52
C SER A 328 13.07 -4.45 -3.02
N ILE A 329 14.05 -4.76 -2.17
CA ILE A 329 15.48 -4.73 -2.56
C ILE A 329 15.80 -5.80 -3.61
N ALA A 330 15.26 -7.01 -3.48
CA ALA A 330 15.47 -8.07 -4.46
C ALA A 330 14.93 -7.66 -5.83
N PHE A 331 13.78 -6.97 -5.89
CA PHE A 331 13.25 -6.45 -7.14
C PHE A 331 14.15 -5.37 -7.75
N PHE A 332 14.69 -4.45 -6.94
CA PHE A 332 15.66 -3.46 -7.41
C PHE A 332 16.92 -4.13 -8.02
N VAL A 333 17.51 -5.08 -7.31
CA VAL A 333 18.70 -5.83 -7.79
C VAL A 333 18.37 -6.61 -9.07
N PHE A 334 17.18 -7.21 -9.15
CA PHE A 334 16.71 -7.90 -10.35
C PHE A 334 16.61 -6.97 -11.55
N ILE A 335 15.99 -5.79 -11.41
CA ILE A 335 15.91 -4.79 -12.50
C ILE A 335 17.31 -4.30 -12.90
N ALA A 336 18.20 -4.07 -11.94
CA ALA A 336 19.59 -3.71 -12.22
C ALA A 336 20.31 -4.79 -13.02
N PHE A 337 20.15 -6.06 -12.64
CA PHE A 337 20.69 -7.20 -13.36
C PHE A 337 20.12 -7.31 -14.78
N VAL A 338 18.81 -7.20 -14.95
CA VAL A 338 18.14 -7.24 -16.26
C VAL A 338 18.64 -6.11 -17.16
N LEU A 339 18.80 -4.90 -16.63
CA LEU A 339 19.32 -3.76 -17.38
C LEU A 339 20.77 -4.00 -17.84
N LEU A 340 21.63 -4.51 -16.96
CA LEU A 340 23.03 -4.84 -17.30
C LEU A 340 23.13 -5.96 -18.33
N ALA A 341 22.31 -7.01 -18.16
CA ALA A 341 22.23 -8.12 -19.09
C ALA A 341 21.74 -7.66 -20.47
N ALA A 342 20.70 -6.83 -20.53
CA ALA A 342 20.17 -6.29 -21.77
C ALA A 342 21.19 -5.42 -22.51
N LEU A 343 21.90 -4.52 -21.81
CA LEU A 343 22.94 -3.68 -22.41
C LEU A 343 24.15 -4.49 -22.88
N SER A 344 24.52 -5.54 -22.14
CA SER A 344 25.63 -6.45 -22.52
C SER A 344 25.26 -7.33 -23.70
N PHE A 345 24.05 -7.87 -23.71
CA PHE A 345 23.52 -8.66 -24.81
C PHE A 345 23.42 -7.80 -26.08
N PHE A 346 22.91 -6.58 -25.96
CA PHE A 346 22.84 -5.65 -27.09
C PHE A 346 24.22 -5.32 -27.67
N ASN A 347 25.22 -5.09 -26.80
CA ASN A 347 26.59 -4.91 -27.24
C ASN A 347 27.15 -6.15 -27.95
N ALA A 348 26.89 -7.36 -27.42
CA ALA A 348 27.29 -8.61 -28.05
C ALA A 348 26.65 -8.79 -29.43
N LEU A 349 25.36 -8.48 -29.59
CA LEU A 349 24.66 -8.53 -30.88
C LEU A 349 25.30 -7.60 -31.91
N ILE A 350 25.62 -6.35 -31.53
CA ILE A 350 26.31 -5.41 -32.44
C ILE A 350 27.65 -6.00 -32.90
N VAL A 351 28.45 -6.52 -31.97
CA VAL A 351 29.77 -7.11 -32.28
C VAL A 351 29.64 -8.30 -33.21
N ILE A 352 28.64 -9.16 -33.00
CA ILE A 352 28.37 -10.33 -33.86
C ILE A 352 27.92 -9.88 -35.26
N CYS A 353 26.97 -8.95 -35.37
CA CYS A 353 26.47 -8.47 -36.66
C CYS A 353 27.57 -7.82 -37.52
N ILE A 354 28.53 -7.13 -36.89
CA ILE A 354 29.69 -6.57 -37.60
C ILE A 354 30.65 -7.68 -38.03
N ARG A 355 30.95 -8.65 -37.15
CA ARG A 355 31.80 -9.81 -37.51
C ARG A 355 31.20 -10.67 -38.62
N SER A 356 29.87 -10.77 -38.68
CA SER A 356 29.14 -11.48 -39.73
C SER A 356 28.93 -10.63 -41.00
N ASN A 357 29.51 -9.43 -41.08
CA ASN A 357 29.40 -8.51 -42.22
C ASN A 357 27.96 -8.09 -42.58
N ILE A 358 27.03 -8.23 -41.63
CA ILE A 358 25.62 -7.83 -41.78
C ILE A 358 25.49 -6.31 -41.59
N MET A 359 26.43 -5.68 -40.90
CA MET A 359 26.40 -4.26 -40.57
C MET A 359 27.77 -3.60 -40.76
N ASN A 360 27.79 -2.44 -41.42
CA ASN A 360 29.00 -1.64 -41.65
C ASN A 360 29.65 -1.20 -40.34
N GLU A 361 30.99 -1.22 -40.30
CA GLU A 361 31.80 -0.91 -39.11
C GLU A 361 31.55 0.48 -38.50
N GLY A 362 31.07 1.43 -39.30
CA GLY A 362 30.78 2.80 -38.88
C GLY A 362 29.48 2.98 -38.08
N LYS A 363 28.54 2.02 -38.11
CA LYS A 363 27.29 2.14 -37.34
C LYS A 363 27.53 1.88 -35.85
N PHE A 364 26.98 2.74 -34.98
CA PHE A 364 27.11 2.67 -33.51
C PHE A 364 28.55 2.81 -32.97
N ASN A 365 29.47 3.44 -33.72
CA ASN A 365 30.86 3.60 -33.29
C ASN A 365 30.99 4.37 -31.95
N GLN A 366 30.16 5.41 -31.77
CA GLN A 366 30.11 6.21 -30.54
C GLN A 366 29.73 5.38 -29.29
N PHE A 367 28.74 4.49 -29.43
CA PHE A 367 28.34 3.56 -28.37
C PHE A 367 29.44 2.53 -28.08
N ARG A 368 30.10 1.97 -29.11
CA ARG A 368 31.17 0.98 -28.93
C ARG A 368 32.39 1.54 -28.20
N GLN A 369 32.84 2.74 -28.57
CA GLN A 369 34.00 3.36 -27.94
C GLN A 369 33.75 3.76 -26.48
N HIS A 370 32.50 4.09 -26.14
CA HIS A 370 32.15 4.64 -24.83
C HIS A 370 31.12 3.82 -24.05
N TRP A 371 30.97 2.53 -24.38
CA TRP A 371 29.96 1.65 -23.79
C TRP A 371 30.00 1.60 -22.27
N GLY A 372 31.20 1.60 -21.69
CA GLY A 372 31.38 1.65 -20.23
C GLY A 372 30.85 2.92 -19.58
N SER A 373 30.85 4.06 -20.29
CA SER A 373 30.23 5.30 -19.81
C SER A 373 28.71 5.20 -19.86
N VAL A 374 28.16 4.62 -20.94
CA VAL A 374 26.71 4.43 -21.12
C VAL A 374 26.14 3.52 -20.04
N ILE A 375 26.79 2.38 -19.73
CA ILE A 375 26.37 1.51 -18.63
C ILE A 375 26.37 2.26 -17.30
N LYS A 376 27.46 2.99 -17.00
CA LYS A 376 27.55 3.78 -15.76
C LYS A 376 26.42 4.80 -15.68
N GLY A 377 26.15 5.54 -16.75
CA GLY A 377 25.04 6.50 -16.83
C GLY A 377 23.67 5.84 -16.61
N SER A 378 23.41 4.69 -17.25
CA SER A 378 22.17 3.94 -17.07
C SER A 378 21.99 3.41 -15.64
N LEU A 379 23.07 2.97 -14.99
CA LEU A 379 23.03 2.58 -13.58
C LEU A 379 22.74 3.76 -12.66
N TYR A 380 23.37 4.92 -12.87
CA TYR A 380 23.08 6.13 -12.09
C TYR A 380 21.61 6.56 -12.24
N ARG A 381 21.05 6.46 -13.46
CA ARG A 381 19.62 6.71 -13.70
C ARG A 381 18.74 5.73 -12.94
N LEU A 382 19.05 4.44 -12.98
CA LEU A 382 18.31 3.42 -12.25
C LEU A 382 18.35 3.68 -10.73
N VAL A 383 19.51 4.06 -10.19
CA VAL A 383 19.64 4.41 -8.77
C VAL A 383 18.81 5.65 -8.44
N LEU A 384 18.77 6.67 -9.32
CA LEU A 384 17.90 7.84 -9.12
C LEU A 384 16.42 7.43 -9.12
N VAL A 385 15.98 6.59 -10.06
CA VAL A 385 14.60 6.08 -10.13
C VAL A 385 14.25 5.30 -8.86
N ALA A 386 15.16 4.46 -8.39
CA ALA A 386 14.95 3.65 -7.19
C ALA A 386 15.21 4.41 -5.89
N PHE A 387 15.71 5.65 -5.93
CA PHE A 387 16.11 6.38 -4.73
C PHE A 387 14.97 6.56 -3.72
N PRO A 388 13.75 6.98 -4.10
CA PRO A 388 12.63 7.06 -3.16
C PRO A 388 12.29 5.71 -2.54
N GLN A 389 12.31 4.63 -3.33
CA GLN A 389 12.12 3.27 -2.85
C GLN A 389 13.17 2.87 -1.82
N LEU A 390 14.46 3.02 -2.15
CA LEU A 390 15.57 2.63 -1.28
C LEU A 390 15.53 3.40 0.04
N VAL A 391 15.32 4.72 -0.01
CA VAL A 391 15.25 5.56 1.19
C VAL A 391 14.09 5.14 2.08
N VAL A 392 12.86 5.05 1.54
CA VAL A 392 11.67 4.71 2.34
C VAL A 392 11.80 3.33 2.96
N MET A 393 12.27 2.33 2.19
CA MET A 393 12.38 0.96 2.68
C MET A 393 13.51 0.78 3.68
N CYS A 394 14.68 1.40 3.46
CA CYS A 394 15.79 1.30 4.41
C CYS A 394 15.47 2.02 5.73
N VAL A 395 14.86 3.21 5.67
CA VAL A 395 14.43 3.93 6.88
C VAL A 395 13.37 3.13 7.64
N TRP A 396 12.42 2.52 6.93
CA TRP A 396 11.43 1.63 7.54
C TRP A 396 12.08 0.44 8.24
N GLU A 397 13.07 -0.22 7.62
CA GLU A 397 13.81 -1.32 8.24
C GLU A 397 14.56 -0.90 9.50
N PHE A 398 15.16 0.31 9.53
CA PHE A 398 15.80 0.83 10.75
C PHE A 398 14.82 1.00 11.92
N THR A 399 13.54 1.22 11.63
CA THR A 399 12.49 1.32 12.65
C THR A 399 11.98 -0.05 13.11
N ARG A 400 11.83 -1.03 12.19
CA ARG A 400 11.27 -2.35 12.50
C ARG A 400 12.29 -3.34 13.05
N ARG A 401 13.52 -3.28 12.54
CA ARG A 401 14.66 -4.13 12.89
C ARG A 401 14.24 -5.60 12.88
N ASP A 402 13.98 -6.13 11.68
CA ASP A 402 13.45 -7.48 11.54
C ASP A 402 14.50 -8.55 11.81
N SER A 403 15.75 -8.24 11.48
CA SER A 403 16.92 -9.06 11.79
C SER A 403 18.19 -8.21 11.72
N ALA A 404 19.22 -8.60 12.48
CA ALA A 404 20.53 -7.96 12.43
C ALA A 404 21.12 -7.95 11.00
N GLY A 405 20.98 -9.05 10.25
CA GLY A 405 21.48 -9.14 8.88
C GLY A 405 20.74 -8.21 7.91
N ILE A 406 19.41 -8.11 8.04
CA ILE A 406 18.58 -7.25 7.20
C ILE A 406 18.88 -5.77 7.46
N VAL A 407 19.08 -5.39 8.72
CA VAL A 407 19.46 -4.02 9.10
C VAL A 407 20.82 -3.63 8.50
N VAL A 408 21.80 -4.54 8.49
CA VAL A 408 23.11 -4.30 7.85
C VAL A 408 22.95 -4.10 6.34
N VAL A 409 22.14 -4.93 5.69
CA VAL A 409 21.82 -4.76 4.26
C VAL A 409 21.17 -3.39 4.01
N ALA A 410 20.18 -3.00 4.81
CA ALA A 410 19.54 -1.69 4.73
C ALA A 410 20.54 -0.54 4.88
N PHE A 411 21.49 -0.65 5.82
CA PHE A 411 22.54 0.36 6.00
C PHE A 411 23.40 0.52 4.75
N PHE A 412 23.90 -0.58 4.17
CA PHE A 412 24.74 -0.49 2.97
C PHE A 412 23.98 0.05 1.76
N PHE A 413 22.75 -0.42 1.50
CA PHE A 413 21.95 0.10 0.38
C PHE A 413 21.60 1.59 0.56
N PHE A 414 21.29 2.02 1.78
CA PHE A 414 21.04 3.42 2.09
C PHE A 414 22.30 4.28 1.90
N ALA A 415 23.42 3.88 2.50
CA ALA A 415 24.68 4.62 2.42
C ALA A 415 25.22 4.71 0.99
N ILE A 416 25.20 3.60 0.24
CA ILE A 416 25.67 3.55 -1.15
C ILE A 416 24.78 4.41 -2.05
N SER A 417 23.46 4.29 -1.94
CA SER A 417 22.55 5.10 -2.77
C SER A 417 22.71 6.60 -2.49
N LEU A 418 22.80 7.00 -1.22
CA LEU A 418 23.03 8.39 -0.83
C LEU A 418 24.39 8.90 -1.34
N ALA A 419 25.46 8.12 -1.17
CA ALA A 419 26.79 8.48 -1.63
C ALA A 419 26.86 8.63 -3.15
N LEU A 420 26.21 7.74 -3.91
CA LEU A 420 26.17 7.82 -5.37
C LEU A 420 25.40 9.08 -5.85
N MET A 421 24.25 9.38 -5.25
CA MET A 421 23.47 10.57 -5.60
C MET A 421 24.20 11.85 -5.23
N MET A 422 24.76 11.93 -4.02
CA MET A 422 25.55 13.08 -3.59
C MET A 422 26.80 13.27 -4.46
N TYR A 423 27.50 12.18 -4.80
CA TYR A 423 28.65 12.22 -5.71
C TYR A 423 28.25 12.77 -7.09
N SER A 424 27.12 12.31 -7.66
CA SER A 424 26.64 12.85 -8.94
C SER A 424 26.33 14.34 -8.88
N ALA A 425 25.64 14.80 -7.83
CA ALA A 425 25.28 16.20 -7.66
C ALA A 425 26.52 17.10 -7.51
N VAL A 426 27.47 16.68 -6.65
CA VAL A 426 28.74 17.40 -6.43
C VAL A 426 29.57 17.48 -7.72
N ARG A 427 29.63 16.40 -8.51
CA ARG A 427 30.34 16.41 -9.80
C ARG A 427 29.70 17.36 -10.80
N VAL A 428 28.37 17.38 -10.93
CA VAL A 428 27.66 18.32 -11.81
C VAL A 428 27.89 19.76 -11.36
N PHE A 429 27.78 20.04 -10.06
CA PHE A 429 28.01 21.36 -9.50
C PHE A 429 29.44 21.86 -9.75
N MET A 430 30.45 21.03 -9.51
CA MET A 430 31.86 21.39 -9.74
C MET A 430 32.15 21.62 -11.22
N THR A 431 31.65 20.76 -12.12
CA THR A 431 31.84 20.92 -13.57
C THR A 431 31.14 22.16 -14.10
N GLY A 432 29.90 22.44 -13.64
CA GLY A 432 29.17 23.66 -13.99
C GLY A 432 29.92 24.92 -13.55
N ARG A 433 30.43 24.96 -12.31
CA ARG A 433 31.26 26.07 -11.82
C ARG A 433 32.53 26.28 -12.63
N ARG A 434 33.20 25.19 -13.03
CA ARG A 434 34.38 25.25 -13.89
C ARG A 434 34.03 25.82 -15.28
N SER A 435 32.90 25.40 -15.86
CA SER A 435 32.42 25.89 -17.16
C SER A 435 32.16 27.40 -17.14
N VAL A 436 31.50 27.89 -16.09
CA VAL A 436 31.25 29.33 -15.91
C VAL A 436 32.56 30.11 -15.77
N ARG A 437 33.54 29.57 -15.03
CA ARG A 437 34.83 30.23 -14.80
C ARG A 437 35.67 30.35 -16.08
N GLU A 438 35.72 29.29 -16.89
CA GLU A 438 36.59 29.23 -18.07
C GLU A 438 35.92 29.81 -19.33
N HIS A 439 34.63 29.55 -19.54
CA HIS A 439 33.94 29.85 -20.81
C HIS A 439 32.84 30.90 -20.68
N LYS A 440 32.60 31.46 -19.47
CA LYS A 440 31.46 32.35 -19.16
C LYS A 440 30.09 31.79 -19.53
N ASN A 441 30.01 30.49 -19.84
CA ASN A 441 28.80 29.80 -20.22
C ASN A 441 28.76 28.43 -19.50
N PRO A 442 27.75 28.16 -18.66
CA PRO A 442 27.62 26.89 -17.97
C PRO A 442 27.37 25.72 -18.94
N ALA A 443 26.77 25.98 -20.11
CA ALA A 443 26.39 24.94 -21.05
C ALA A 443 27.56 24.27 -21.77
N TYR A 444 28.73 24.92 -21.80
CA TYR A 444 29.86 24.45 -22.61
C TYR A 444 30.37 23.06 -22.16
N PHE A 445 30.72 22.88 -20.89
CA PHE A 445 31.11 21.55 -20.40
C PHE A 445 29.93 20.65 -20.04
N LEU A 446 28.76 21.22 -19.70
CA LEU A 446 27.59 20.43 -19.33
C LEU A 446 26.92 19.78 -20.54
N TYR A 447 26.82 20.46 -21.68
CA TYR A 447 26.15 19.94 -22.88
C TYR A 447 27.12 19.66 -24.03
N GLY A 448 28.29 20.29 -24.04
CA GLY A 448 29.30 20.08 -25.08
C GLY A 448 30.15 18.81 -24.89
N ASP A 449 30.29 18.30 -23.66
CA ASP A 449 30.95 17.02 -23.40
C ASP A 449 29.92 15.87 -23.38
N GLU A 450 29.89 15.10 -24.45
CA GLU A 450 28.97 13.96 -24.62
C GLU A 450 29.20 12.85 -23.58
N LEU A 451 30.44 12.67 -23.09
CA LEU A 451 30.75 11.67 -22.06
C LEU A 451 30.21 12.11 -20.71
N PHE A 452 30.33 13.40 -20.40
CA PHE A 452 29.74 13.96 -19.20
C PHE A 452 28.22 13.92 -19.25
N LEU A 453 27.62 14.32 -20.37
CA LEU A 453 26.17 14.35 -20.58
C LEU A 453 25.56 12.94 -20.53
N SER A 454 26.16 11.95 -21.18
CA SER A 454 25.66 10.56 -21.14
C SER A 454 25.67 9.98 -19.71
N LYS A 455 26.66 10.35 -18.90
CA LYS A 455 26.85 9.85 -17.53
C LYS A 455 26.03 10.59 -16.49
N PHE A 456 25.97 11.93 -16.53
CA PHE A 456 25.36 12.77 -15.50
C PHE A 456 24.19 13.64 -15.98
N GLY A 457 23.91 13.66 -17.29
CA GLY A 457 22.85 14.48 -17.88
C GLY A 457 21.47 14.28 -17.25
N PHE A 458 21.21 13.08 -16.73
CA PHE A 458 19.94 12.76 -16.08
C PHE A 458 19.61 13.65 -14.87
N VAL A 459 20.60 14.26 -14.21
CA VAL A 459 20.38 15.10 -13.02
C VAL A 459 19.94 16.52 -13.39
N TYR A 460 20.48 17.08 -14.48
CA TYR A 460 20.34 18.51 -14.79
C TYR A 460 19.64 18.84 -16.11
N VAL A 461 19.45 17.88 -17.02
CA VAL A 461 18.84 18.15 -18.34
C VAL A 461 17.39 18.65 -18.24
N GLN A 462 16.71 18.36 -17.13
CA GLN A 462 15.36 18.91 -16.85
C GLN A 462 15.36 20.42 -16.55
N TYR A 463 16.51 20.98 -16.17
CA TYR A 463 16.65 22.38 -15.83
C TYR A 463 17.30 23.16 -16.98
N ARG A 464 17.09 24.48 -16.97
CA ARG A 464 17.87 25.37 -17.84
C ARG A 464 19.34 25.32 -17.45
N ALA A 465 20.23 25.45 -18.42
CA ALA A 465 21.68 25.39 -18.21
C ALA A 465 22.19 26.40 -17.16
N ASP A 466 21.55 27.57 -17.06
CA ASP A 466 21.90 28.61 -16.07
C ASP A 466 21.48 28.26 -14.64
N CYS A 467 20.57 27.30 -14.49
CA CYS A 467 19.99 26.82 -13.24
C CYS A 467 20.53 25.43 -12.84
N TYR A 468 21.74 25.07 -13.29
CA TYR A 468 22.35 23.76 -13.03
C TYR A 468 22.57 23.41 -11.54
N TYR A 469 22.34 24.36 -10.62
CA TYR A 469 22.51 24.20 -9.17
C TYR A 469 21.24 23.73 -8.43
N PHE A 470 20.08 23.62 -9.10
CA PHE A 470 18.82 23.11 -8.53
C PHE A 470 18.75 21.57 -8.41
N LEU A 471 19.90 20.92 -8.20
CA LEU A 471 20.06 19.45 -8.25
C LEU A 471 19.48 18.73 -7.04
#